data_AF-A0A846PGV5-F1
#
_entry.id   AF-A0A846PGV5-F1
#
_cell.length_a   1.000
_cell.length_b   1.000
_cell.length_c   1.000
_cell.angle_alpha   90.00
_cell.angle_beta   90.00
_cell.angle_gamma   90.00
#
_symmetry.space_group_name_H-M   'P 1'
#
loop_
_entity.id
_entity.type
_entity.pdbx_description
1 polymer ?
#
loop_
_entity_poly.entity_id
_entity_poly.type
_entity_poly.pdbx_seq_one_letter_code
_entity_poly.pdbx_strand_id
1 'polypeptide(L)'
;MENHINHPTAVHLQSWRGYRLPDWGYSIIEEELDTEKTAKASGREIRVSHKSAREVCRAIKGMMLTQAKHYLKDVMAKRKAVPFTRFNKEVGHRHGLEKAFAGRYPVKSAKHVLKVLEGAESNAEYKGLFTERLQIIHASAYPGMKIKRYMSRAFGRSTPKFRTLCHIEIVLEEQPEIEEEF
;
A
#
# COMPACT_ATOMS: atom_id res chain seq x y z
N MET A 1 50.09 32.28 12.07
CA MET A 1 48.93 33.20 12.07
C MET A 1 47.74 32.41 11.59
N GLU A 2 47.02 31.82 12.54
CA GLU A 2 45.64 31.36 12.36
C GLU A 2 44.77 32.53 11.87
N ASN A 3 43.74 32.23 11.09
CA ASN A 3 42.37 32.55 11.47
C ASN A 3 41.38 31.85 10.54
N HIS A 4 40.70 30.88 11.16
CA HIS A 4 39.40 30.36 10.80
C HIS A 4 38.40 31.45 10.39
N ILE A 5 37.56 31.16 9.39
CA ILE A 5 36.11 31.42 9.51
C ILE A 5 35.35 30.21 8.98
N ASN A 6 34.42 29.75 9.82
CA ASN A 6 33.63 28.53 9.75
C ASN A 6 32.32 28.70 8.93
N HIS A 7 31.97 27.65 8.18
CA HIS A 7 30.67 26.93 8.10
C HIS A 7 29.39 27.66 7.58
N PRO A 8 28.48 26.92 6.92
CA PRO A 8 27.45 26.17 7.65
C PRO A 8 27.51 24.66 7.32
N THR A 9 27.99 23.83 8.24
CA THR A 9 27.13 22.95 9.05
C THR A 9 26.09 22.19 8.21
N ALA A 10 26.47 21.01 7.72
CA ALA A 10 25.52 19.91 7.65
C ALA A 10 24.85 19.86 9.03
N VAL A 11 23.54 20.14 9.07
CA VAL A 11 22.78 20.11 10.31
C VAL A 11 22.72 18.65 10.73
N HIS A 12 23.75 18.22 11.44
CA HIS A 12 23.68 17.09 12.33
C HIS A 12 22.69 17.52 13.41
N LEU A 13 21.40 17.36 13.09
CA LEU A 13 20.32 17.39 14.05
C LEU A 13 20.60 16.24 15.01
N GLN A 14 21.42 16.50 16.02
CA GLN A 14 21.35 15.77 17.27
C GLN A 14 19.88 15.79 17.66
N SER A 15 19.26 14.62 17.55
CA SER A 15 17.89 14.33 17.89
C SER A 15 17.68 14.61 19.38
N TRP A 16 17.37 15.87 19.70
CA TRP A 16 16.93 16.23 21.04
C TRP A 16 15.56 15.57 21.27
N ARG A 17 15.58 14.58 22.18
CA ARG A 17 14.62 13.48 22.43
C ARG A 17 15.00 12.20 21.68
N GLY A 18 15.38 11.17 22.44
CA GLY A 18 15.64 9.80 21.99
C GLY A 18 14.42 9.06 21.42
N TYR A 19 13.67 9.70 20.53
CA TYR A 19 12.72 9.03 19.66
C TYR A 19 13.49 8.50 18.45
N ARG A 20 13.88 7.22 18.51
CA ARG A 20 14.13 6.49 17.25
C ARG A 20 12.80 6.44 16.51
N LEU A 21 12.77 7.01 15.30
CA LEU A 21 11.66 6.77 14.39
C LEU A 21 11.54 5.26 14.19
N PRO A 22 10.32 4.71 14.17
CA PRO A 22 10.15 3.28 13.93
C PRO A 22 10.71 2.94 12.56
N ASP A 23 11.60 1.96 12.53
CA ASP A 23 12.08 1.37 11.29
C ASP A 23 11.04 0.34 10.80
N TRP A 24 10.59 0.50 9.57
CA TRP A 24 9.54 -0.33 8.98
C TRP A 24 10.09 -1.09 7.79
N GLY A 25 10.35 -2.38 8.00
CA GLY A 25 10.68 -3.29 6.91
C GLY A 25 9.50 -3.53 5.95
N TYR A 26 9.80 -4.20 4.84
CA TYR A 26 8.79 -4.77 3.95
C TYR A 26 8.61 -6.24 4.24
N SER A 27 7.42 -6.77 3.94
CA SER A 27 7.12 -8.20 4.13
C SER A 27 7.69 -9.12 3.04
N ILE A 28 8.28 -8.54 2.00
CA ILE A 28 8.98 -9.28 0.94
C ILE A 28 10.43 -9.54 1.34
N ILE A 29 10.93 -10.72 0.96
CA ILE A 29 12.30 -11.15 1.18
C ILE A 29 13.20 -10.30 0.27
N GLU A 30 14.23 -9.66 0.83
CA GLU A 30 15.07 -8.72 0.07
C GLU A 30 15.96 -9.45 -0.93
N GLU A 31 16.34 -10.69 -0.61
CA GLU A 31 17.14 -11.57 -1.44
C GLU A 31 16.43 -11.97 -2.75
N GLU A 32 15.10 -11.87 -2.80
CA GLU A 32 14.30 -12.16 -4.01
C GLU A 32 14.12 -10.92 -4.91
N LEU A 33 14.59 -9.74 -4.50
CA LEU A 33 14.38 -8.49 -5.22
C LEU A 33 15.67 -7.96 -5.84
N ASP A 34 15.65 -7.77 -7.16
CA ASP A 34 16.64 -6.95 -7.83
C ASP A 34 16.40 -5.47 -7.48
N THR A 35 17.31 -4.88 -6.71
CA THR A 35 17.17 -3.49 -6.25
C THR A 35 17.22 -2.48 -7.40
N GLU A 36 17.88 -2.85 -8.51
CA GLU A 36 18.00 -1.98 -9.68
C GLU A 36 16.67 -1.93 -10.44
N LYS A 37 16.01 -3.08 -10.61
CA LYS A 37 14.78 -3.22 -11.42
C LYS A 37 13.47 -3.01 -10.66
N THR A 38 13.55 -2.78 -9.34
CA THR A 38 12.36 -2.70 -8.49
C THR A 38 12.15 -1.33 -7.89
N ALA A 39 10.89 -0.92 -7.74
CA ALA A 39 10.50 0.30 -7.04
C ALA A 39 9.56 -0.03 -5.88
N LYS A 40 9.90 0.44 -4.67
CA LYS A 40 9.13 0.17 -3.44
C LYS A 40 8.37 1.43 -3.03
N ALA A 41 7.14 1.26 -2.55
CA ALA A 41 6.41 2.29 -1.82
C ALA A 41 5.59 1.69 -0.68
N SER A 42 5.43 2.46 0.39
CA SER A 42 4.59 2.07 1.51
C SER A 42 3.74 3.23 2.01
N GLY A 43 2.55 2.88 2.46
CA GLY A 43 1.66 3.77 3.18
C GLY A 43 1.50 3.28 4.61
N ARG A 44 2.07 3.99 5.58
CA ARG A 44 2.05 3.58 7.00
C ARG A 44 0.94 4.29 7.79
N GLU A 45 0.35 3.59 8.76
CA GLU A 45 -0.65 4.12 9.70
C GLU A 45 -1.87 4.80 9.04
N ILE A 46 -2.31 4.27 7.90
CA ILE A 46 -3.41 4.83 7.12
C ILE A 46 -4.75 4.51 7.79
N ARG A 47 -5.66 5.49 7.79
CA ARG A 47 -7.03 5.38 8.35
C ARG A 47 -8.00 4.63 7.42
N VAL A 48 -7.67 3.41 7.02
CA VAL A 48 -8.50 2.51 6.19
C VAL A 48 -8.72 1.16 6.86
N SER A 49 -9.75 0.44 6.42
CA SER A 49 -9.97 -0.95 6.86
C SER A 49 -8.90 -1.85 6.26
N HIS A 50 -8.07 -2.48 7.09
CA HIS A 50 -7.08 -3.48 6.65
C HIS A 50 -7.72 -4.65 5.89
N LYS A 51 -8.96 -5.04 6.26
CA LYS A 51 -9.69 -6.10 5.57
C LYS A 51 -9.99 -5.75 4.12
N SER A 52 -10.51 -4.54 3.90
CA SER A 52 -10.84 -4.05 2.56
C SER A 52 -9.58 -3.72 1.77
N ALA A 53 -8.56 -3.14 2.40
CA ALA A 53 -7.27 -2.88 1.76
C ALA A 53 -6.62 -4.17 1.28
N ARG A 54 -6.65 -5.24 2.08
CA ARG A 54 -6.12 -6.56 1.69
C ARG A 54 -6.78 -7.10 0.41
N GLU A 55 -8.10 -7.07 0.33
CA GLU A 55 -8.80 -7.58 -0.86
C GLU A 55 -8.50 -6.71 -2.10
N VAL A 56 -8.33 -5.39 -1.93
CA VAL A 56 -7.87 -4.50 -3.01
C VAL A 56 -6.45 -4.85 -3.45
N CYS A 57 -5.50 -4.96 -2.52
CA CYS A 57 -4.12 -5.33 -2.83
C CYS A 57 -4.03 -6.69 -3.52
N ARG A 58 -4.81 -7.68 -3.06
CA ARG A 58 -4.88 -9.00 -3.69
C ARG A 58 -5.44 -8.94 -5.12
N ALA A 59 -6.39 -8.05 -5.38
CA ALA A 59 -6.98 -7.91 -6.72
C ALA A 59 -6.02 -7.28 -7.73
N ILE A 60 -5.15 -6.35 -7.30
CA ILE A 60 -4.18 -5.68 -8.19
C ILE A 60 -2.84 -6.42 -8.31
N LYS A 61 -2.55 -7.39 -7.42
CA LYS A 61 -1.31 -8.16 -7.46
C LYS A 61 -1.20 -8.90 -8.80
N GLY A 62 -0.08 -8.74 -9.48
CA GLY A 62 0.21 -9.32 -10.79
C GLY A 62 -0.30 -8.52 -12.00
N MET A 63 -1.03 -7.42 -11.79
CA MET A 63 -1.43 -6.54 -12.90
C MET A 63 -0.27 -5.64 -13.33
N MET A 64 -0.29 -5.23 -14.60
CA MET A 64 0.53 -4.12 -15.08
C MET A 64 0.09 -2.81 -14.42
N LEU A 65 1.01 -1.87 -14.23
CA LEU A 65 0.77 -0.60 -13.54
C LEU A 65 -0.43 0.17 -14.12
N THR A 66 -0.49 0.27 -15.45
CA THR A 66 -1.56 0.95 -16.21
C THR A 66 -2.92 0.29 -15.96
N GLN A 67 -2.98 -1.03 -16.04
CA GLN A 67 -4.19 -1.83 -15.80
C GLN A 67 -4.66 -1.68 -14.34
N ALA A 68 -3.74 -1.74 -13.38
CA ALA A 68 -4.05 -1.60 -11.96
C ALA A 68 -4.63 -0.21 -11.63
N LYS A 69 -4.05 0.85 -12.19
CA LYS A 69 -4.59 2.22 -12.04
C LYS A 69 -6.00 2.34 -12.59
N HIS A 70 -6.25 1.79 -13.78
CA HIS A 70 -7.58 1.80 -14.39
C HIS A 70 -8.59 1.05 -13.53
N TYR A 71 -8.23 -0.16 -13.08
CA TYR A 71 -9.04 -0.97 -12.18
C TYR A 71 -9.41 -0.22 -10.90
N LEU A 72 -8.45 0.45 -10.25
CA LEU A 72 -8.70 1.21 -9.03
C LEU A 72 -9.64 2.40 -9.27
N LYS A 73 -9.50 3.10 -10.41
CA LYS A 73 -10.41 4.19 -10.81
C LYS A 73 -11.83 3.67 -11.06
N ASP A 74 -11.99 2.50 -11.68
CA ASP A 74 -13.31 1.87 -11.88
C ASP A 74 -13.96 1.44 -10.56
N VAL A 75 -13.18 0.93 -9.61
CA VAL A 75 -13.67 0.61 -8.27
C VAL A 75 -14.15 1.88 -7.55
N MET A 76 -13.44 3.00 -7.69
CA MET A 76 -13.85 4.29 -7.14
C MET A 76 -15.14 4.81 -7.78
N ALA A 77 -15.30 4.61 -9.09
CA ALA A 77 -16.53 4.90 -9.83
C ALA A 77 -17.64 3.87 -9.62
N LYS A 78 -17.40 2.83 -8.81
CA LYS A 78 -18.32 1.69 -8.56
C LYS A 78 -18.74 0.92 -9.81
N ARG A 79 -17.91 0.96 -10.86
CA ARG A 79 -18.13 0.21 -12.11
C ARG A 79 -17.68 -1.23 -11.96
N LYS A 80 -16.48 -1.44 -11.42
CA LYS A 80 -15.88 -2.78 -11.21
C LYS A 80 -15.84 -3.12 -9.73
N ALA A 81 -16.35 -4.29 -9.37
CA ALA A 81 -16.39 -4.75 -7.98
C ALA A 81 -15.06 -5.42 -7.60
N VAL A 82 -14.63 -5.23 -6.36
CA VAL A 82 -13.47 -5.94 -5.81
C VAL A 82 -13.95 -7.29 -5.27
N PRO A 83 -13.34 -8.42 -5.66
CA PRO A 83 -13.66 -9.73 -5.11
C PRO A 83 -13.24 -9.80 -3.65
N PHE A 84 -14.16 -10.20 -2.76
CA PHE A 84 -13.86 -10.46 -1.35
C PHE A 84 -13.75 -11.96 -1.15
N THR A 85 -12.56 -12.43 -0.79
CA THR A 85 -12.23 -13.85 -0.63
C THR A 85 -12.05 -14.27 0.81
N ARG A 86 -11.19 -13.59 1.57
CA ARG A 86 -10.95 -13.94 2.98
C ARG A 86 -12.01 -13.34 3.91
N PHE A 87 -12.41 -12.10 3.65
CA PHE A 87 -13.33 -11.35 4.51
C PHE A 87 -14.72 -11.23 3.89
N ASN A 88 -15.31 -12.36 3.49
CA ASN A 88 -16.55 -12.45 2.72
C ASN A 88 -17.81 -12.77 3.55
N LYS A 89 -17.71 -12.93 4.88
CA LYS A 89 -18.87 -13.16 5.74
C LYS A 89 -19.86 -12.00 5.64
N GLU A 90 -21.14 -12.33 5.38
CA GLU A 90 -22.24 -11.35 5.22
C GLU A 90 -21.97 -10.30 4.12
N VAL A 91 -21.19 -10.67 3.11
CA VAL A 91 -20.97 -9.84 1.92
C VAL A 91 -21.89 -10.31 0.80
N GLY A 92 -22.67 -9.39 0.23
CA GLY A 92 -23.57 -9.70 -0.87
C GLY A 92 -22.86 -10.20 -2.13
N HIS A 93 -23.53 -11.09 -2.85
CA HIS A 93 -23.05 -11.61 -4.12
C HIS A 93 -23.03 -10.53 -5.20
N ARG A 94 -22.12 -10.63 -6.16
CA ARG A 94 -22.06 -9.75 -7.34
C ARG A 94 -21.71 -10.50 -8.61
N HIS A 95 -22.29 -10.03 -9.71
CA HIS A 95 -21.99 -10.51 -11.05
C HIS A 95 -20.62 -10.01 -11.55
N GLY A 96 -19.98 -10.77 -12.45
CA GLY A 96 -18.73 -10.37 -13.11
C GLY A 96 -17.46 -10.51 -12.26
N LEU A 97 -17.51 -11.29 -11.18
CA LEU A 97 -16.35 -11.61 -10.36
C LEU A 97 -15.79 -12.97 -10.76
N GLU A 98 -14.48 -13.00 -11.03
CA GLU A 98 -13.76 -14.25 -11.24
C GLU A 98 -13.28 -14.81 -9.90
N LYS A 99 -13.43 -16.14 -9.71
CA LYS A 99 -12.91 -16.87 -8.55
C LYS A 99 -13.47 -16.42 -7.18
N ALA A 100 -14.54 -15.63 -7.17
CA ALA A 100 -15.26 -15.18 -5.97
C ALA A 100 -16.73 -14.90 -6.31
N PHE A 101 -17.64 -15.27 -5.41
CA PHE A 101 -19.06 -14.96 -5.53
C PHE A 101 -19.44 -13.61 -4.88
N ALA A 102 -18.67 -13.18 -3.89
CA ALA A 102 -18.93 -11.99 -3.08
C ALA A 102 -17.99 -10.83 -3.43
N GLY A 103 -18.51 -9.61 -3.46
CA GLY A 103 -17.68 -8.42 -3.71
C GLY A 103 -18.30 -7.10 -3.30
N ARG A 104 -17.46 -6.08 -3.15
CA ARG A 104 -17.84 -4.71 -2.75
C ARG A 104 -17.08 -3.67 -3.55
N TYR A 105 -17.44 -2.40 -3.35
CA TYR A 105 -16.71 -1.24 -3.87
C TYR A 105 -16.02 -0.49 -2.72
N PRO A 106 -14.83 -0.92 -2.27
CA PRO A 106 -14.13 -0.27 -1.17
C PRO A 106 -13.44 1.03 -1.62
N VAL A 107 -14.23 2.06 -1.95
CA VAL A 107 -13.78 3.35 -2.52
C VAL A 107 -12.65 3.98 -1.70
N LYS A 108 -12.79 3.98 -0.37
CA LYS A 108 -11.78 4.56 0.52
C LYS A 108 -10.44 3.82 0.43
N SER A 109 -10.47 2.47 0.43
CA SER A 109 -9.26 1.67 0.31
C SER A 109 -8.62 1.85 -1.06
N ALA A 110 -9.43 1.83 -2.14
CA ALA A 110 -8.95 2.03 -3.51
C ALA A 110 -8.22 3.37 -3.68
N LYS A 111 -8.78 4.47 -3.14
CA LYS A 111 -8.15 5.80 -3.17
C LYS A 111 -6.79 5.83 -2.48
N HIS A 112 -6.66 5.17 -1.32
CA HIS A 112 -5.38 5.13 -0.60
C HIS A 112 -4.36 4.22 -1.26
N VAL A 113 -4.79 3.07 -1.81
CA VAL A 113 -3.92 2.17 -2.57
C VAL A 113 -3.41 2.86 -3.84
N LEU A 114 -4.28 3.57 -4.57
CA LEU A 114 -3.89 4.34 -5.76
C LEU A 114 -2.80 5.36 -5.42
N LYS A 115 -2.94 6.09 -4.30
CA LYS A 115 -1.91 7.04 -3.85
C LYS A 115 -0.56 6.37 -3.57
N VAL A 116 -0.56 5.17 -2.98
CA VAL A 116 0.70 4.42 -2.74
C VAL A 116 1.29 3.93 -4.06
N LEU A 117 0.44 3.53 -5.01
CA LEU A 117 0.85 3.08 -6.34
C LEU A 117 1.45 4.22 -7.19
N GLU A 118 0.87 5.42 -7.13
CA GLU A 118 1.43 6.63 -7.74
C GLU A 118 2.79 6.99 -7.13
N GLY A 119 2.95 6.83 -5.81
CA GLY A 119 4.25 6.99 -5.16
C GLY A 119 5.29 5.95 -5.61
N ALA A 120 4.87 4.70 -5.85
CA ALA A 120 5.74 3.66 -6.38
C ALA A 120 6.20 3.96 -7.81
N GLU A 121 5.30 4.48 -8.65
CA GLU A 121 5.61 4.92 -10.00
C GLU A 121 6.61 6.08 -10.00
N SER A 122 6.40 7.13 -9.20
CA SER A 122 7.37 8.24 -9.11
C SER A 122 8.75 7.78 -8.64
N ASN A 123 8.80 6.77 -7.76
CA ASN A 123 10.07 6.15 -7.34
C ASN A 123 10.71 5.35 -8.48
N ALA A 124 9.91 4.71 -9.35
CA ALA A 124 10.40 3.97 -10.51
C ALA A 124 10.94 4.93 -11.60
N GLU A 125 10.22 6.02 -11.86
CA GLU A 125 10.65 7.10 -12.76
C GLU A 125 11.97 7.71 -12.30
N TYR A 126 12.11 7.96 -10.99
CA TYR A 126 13.35 8.47 -10.41
C TYR A 126 14.53 7.50 -10.61
N LYS A 127 14.26 6.19 -10.59
CA LYS A 127 15.26 5.14 -10.88
C LYS A 127 15.55 4.97 -12.38
N GLY A 128 14.77 5.60 -13.27
CA GLY A 128 14.91 5.44 -14.72
C GLY A 128 14.31 4.15 -15.26
N LEU A 129 13.40 3.50 -14.53
CA LEU A 129 12.71 2.29 -14.99
C LEU A 129 11.63 2.62 -16.02
N PHE A 130 11.38 1.71 -16.95
CA PHE A 130 10.36 1.91 -17.98
C PHE A 130 8.95 1.70 -17.41
N THR A 131 8.21 2.79 -17.25
CA THR A 131 6.89 2.82 -16.58
C THR A 131 5.84 1.93 -17.24
N GLU A 132 5.93 1.74 -18.56
CA GLU A 132 4.99 0.91 -19.34
C GLU A 132 5.13 -0.58 -19.04
N ARG A 133 6.32 -1.02 -18.64
CA ARG A 133 6.67 -2.42 -18.34
C ARG A 133 6.64 -2.75 -16.85
N LEU A 134 6.18 -1.83 -16.01
CA LEU A 134 6.09 -2.06 -14.58
C LEU A 134 4.92 -2.97 -14.24
N GLN A 135 5.23 -4.09 -13.56
CA GLN A 135 4.24 -5.01 -13.01
C GLN A 135 4.24 -4.96 -11.48
N ILE A 136 3.08 -5.13 -10.87
CA ILE A 136 2.94 -5.23 -9.41
C ILE A 136 3.29 -6.65 -8.97
N ILE A 137 4.52 -6.85 -8.51
CA ILE A 137 4.98 -8.15 -7.97
C ILE A 137 4.49 -8.38 -6.54
N HIS A 138 4.44 -7.31 -5.74
CA HIS A 138 4.03 -7.37 -4.35
C HIS A 138 3.00 -6.28 -4.07
N ALA A 139 1.87 -6.70 -3.53
CA ALA A 139 0.88 -5.80 -2.96
C ALA A 139 0.31 -6.46 -1.70
N SER A 140 0.56 -5.84 -0.56
CA SER A 140 0.12 -6.34 0.74
C SER A 140 -0.51 -5.24 1.56
N ALA A 141 -1.42 -5.62 2.45
CA ALA A 141 -1.99 -4.71 3.44
C ALA A 141 -2.22 -5.46 4.74
N TYR A 142 -1.77 -4.86 5.84
CA TYR A 142 -1.85 -5.47 7.16
C TYR A 142 -2.23 -4.46 8.26
N PRO A 143 -2.74 -4.95 9.40
CA PRO A 143 -3.19 -4.10 10.49
C PRO A 143 -2.02 -3.30 11.08
N GLY A 144 -2.23 -2.00 11.28
CA GLY A 144 -1.32 -1.14 12.03
C GLY A 144 -1.78 -0.87 13.45
N MET A 145 -1.40 0.27 14.00
CA MET A 145 -1.76 0.65 15.37
C MET A 145 -3.28 0.70 15.57
N LYS A 146 -3.72 0.31 16.77
CA LYS A 146 -5.13 0.44 17.19
C LYS A 146 -5.31 1.75 17.95
N ILE A 147 -6.09 2.66 17.38
CA ILE A 147 -6.57 3.85 18.10
C ILE A 147 -7.63 3.40 19.11
N LYS A 148 -7.24 3.35 20.39
CA LYS A 148 -8.10 2.95 21.50
C LYS A 148 -9.14 4.04 21.77
N ARG A 149 -10.41 3.62 21.86
CA ARG A 149 -11.58 4.42 22.24
C ARG A 149 -12.57 3.49 22.90
N TYR A 150 -13.41 4.04 23.76
CA TYR A 150 -14.49 3.29 24.41
C TYR A 150 -15.82 3.98 24.17
N MET A 151 -16.89 3.19 24.18
CA MET A 151 -18.26 3.64 24.04
C MET A 151 -19.04 3.19 25.27
N SER A 152 -19.72 4.14 25.92
CA SER A 152 -20.65 3.87 27.00
C SER A 152 -21.82 3.02 26.49
N ARG A 153 -22.29 2.10 27.32
CA ARG A 153 -23.40 1.18 27.07
C ARG A 153 -24.33 1.17 28.28
N ALA A 154 -25.50 0.56 28.11
CA ALA A 154 -26.47 0.39 29.17
C ALA A 154 -25.85 -0.27 30.43
N PHE A 155 -26.45 0.01 31.58
CA PHE A 155 -26.00 -0.49 32.89
C PHE A 155 -24.57 -0.07 33.26
N GLY A 156 -24.16 1.15 32.88
CA GLY A 156 -22.83 1.69 33.21
C GLY A 156 -21.65 0.98 32.52
N ARG A 157 -21.91 0.09 31.56
CA ARG A 157 -20.85 -0.69 30.89
C ARG A 157 -20.07 0.18 29.91
N SER A 158 -18.80 -0.13 29.71
CA SER A 158 -17.95 0.49 28.70
C SER A 158 -17.36 -0.57 27.79
N THR A 159 -17.53 -0.40 26.47
CA THR A 159 -17.07 -1.38 25.46
C THR A 159 -16.03 -0.77 24.51
N PRO A 160 -15.00 -1.53 24.10
CA PRO A 160 -14.02 -1.06 23.12
C PRO A 160 -14.63 -0.68 21.76
N LYS A 161 -14.26 0.49 21.23
CA LYS A 161 -14.55 0.94 19.86
C LYS A 161 -13.25 1.30 19.14
N PHE A 162 -12.32 0.35 19.13
CA PHE A 162 -10.99 0.56 18.58
C PHE A 162 -11.04 0.74 17.07
N ARG A 163 -10.28 1.70 16.54
CA ARG A 163 -10.04 1.80 15.09
C ARG A 163 -8.63 1.35 14.79
N THR A 164 -8.52 0.23 14.09
CA THR A 164 -7.25 -0.27 13.57
C THR A 164 -6.86 0.52 12.34
N LEU A 165 -5.64 1.04 12.32
CA LEU A 165 -5.00 1.63 11.15
C LEU A 165 -4.46 0.51 10.24
N CYS A 166 -3.88 0.88 9.11
CA CYS A 166 -3.43 -0.06 8.09
C CYS A 166 -2.08 0.37 7.54
N HIS A 167 -1.20 -0.59 7.32
CA HIS A 167 -0.04 -0.44 6.45
C HIS A 167 -0.36 -1.04 5.09
N ILE A 168 0.09 -0.40 4.03
CA ILE A 168 0.01 -0.87 2.65
C ILE A 168 1.42 -0.87 2.10
N GLU A 169 1.81 -1.95 1.45
CA GLU A 169 3.10 -2.12 0.81
C GLU A 169 2.87 -2.49 -0.65
N ILE A 170 3.57 -1.80 -1.56
CA ILE A 170 3.55 -2.07 -2.99
C ILE A 170 5.00 -2.11 -3.48
N VAL A 171 5.32 -3.12 -4.27
CA VAL A 171 6.59 -3.21 -5.01
C VAL A 171 6.26 -3.45 -6.47
N LEU A 172 6.88 -2.63 -7.31
CA LEU A 172 6.86 -2.73 -8.76
C LEU A 172 8.18 -3.33 -9.22
N GLU A 173 8.12 -4.10 -10.30
CA GLU A 173 9.28 -4.64 -10.99
C GLU A 173 9.13 -4.39 -12.50
N GLU A 174 10.22 -4.00 -13.15
CA GLU A 174 10.27 -3.93 -14.60
C GLU A 174 10.35 -5.34 -15.20
N GLN A 175 9.40 -5.65 -16.09
CA GLN A 175 9.42 -6.92 -16.82
C GLN A 175 10.43 -6.88 -17.97
N PRO A 176 11.14 -7.99 -18.23
CA PRO A 176 12.05 -8.09 -19.36
C PRO A 176 11.30 -7.97 -20.69
N GLU A 177 12.01 -7.53 -21.73
CA GLU A 177 11.49 -7.62 -23.09
C GLU A 177 11.28 -9.08 -23.46
N ILE A 178 10.10 -9.41 -23.97
CA ILE A 178 9.85 -10.73 -24.54
C ILE A 178 10.45 -10.71 -25.94
N GLU A 179 11.67 -11.24 -26.08
CA GLU A 179 12.21 -11.59 -27.39
C GLU A 179 11.40 -12.79 -27.90
N GLU A 180 10.42 -12.54 -28.78
CA GLU A 180 9.76 -13.62 -29.51
C GLU A 180 10.77 -14.20 -30.50
N GLU A 181 11.39 -15.34 -30.15
CA GLU A 181 12.12 -16.16 -31.10
C GLU A 181 11.11 -16.71 -32.12
N PHE A 182 11.11 -16.12 -33.32
CA PHE A 182 10.30 -16.52 -34.48
C PHE A 182 10.87 -17.75 -35.20
#